data_AF-A0A4S8JCF8-F1
#
_entry.id   AF-A0A4S8JCF8-F1
#
_cell.length_a   1.000
_cell.length_b   1.000
_cell.length_c   1.000
_cell.angle_alpha   90.00
_cell.angle_beta   90.00
_cell.angle_gamma   90.00
#
_symmetry.space_group_name_H-M   'P 1'
#
loop_
_entity.id
_entity.type
_entity.pdbx_description
1 polymer ?
#
loop_
_entity_poly.entity_id
_entity_poly.type
_entity_poly.pdbx_seq_one_letter_code
_entity_poly.pdbx_strand_id
1 'polypeptide(L)'
;MDALPAALSVELESHKLLIIVTPTYVQPFQAYHLNRLAHTLRNVPPPLLWLVVETFTRSSETAKILRGSGVMYRHLVCKQNVTYIKDTSLNIALSHIEEHRLDGIVHFADDNGIYSIHLFDQMRQIRRFGTWPVAIVTGTGKQVSIEGPVCNGSQVIGWHRNLSKISRRLHTTMASFAFNSTVLWEPNRWLSLNPEPRRKHDLIEEDSEETAFIEELFEDESQMEGLANNCSLIMVWHLRAEASEMRYPKGWLMQKNLDVVIPLA
;
A
#
# COMPACT_ATOMS: atom_id res chain seq x y z
N MET A 1 -44.38 -31.16 -19.26
CA MET A 1 -43.59 -30.05 -19.87
C MET A 1 -43.04 -29.26 -18.72
N ASP A 2 -41.96 -29.76 -18.14
CA ASP A 2 -41.31 -29.15 -16.98
C ASP A 2 -40.32 -28.10 -17.49
N ALA A 3 -40.58 -26.85 -17.13
CA ALA A 3 -39.66 -25.76 -17.42
C ALA A 3 -38.41 -25.91 -16.55
N LEU A 4 -37.24 -25.96 -17.17
CA LEU A 4 -35.95 -25.89 -16.49
C LEU A 4 -35.80 -24.54 -15.75
N PRO A 5 -35.16 -24.50 -14.57
CA PRO A 5 -34.93 -23.25 -13.87
C PRO A 5 -33.90 -22.41 -14.61
N ALA A 6 -34.17 -21.11 -14.71
CA ALA A 6 -33.25 -20.10 -15.22
C ALA A 6 -31.89 -20.24 -14.52
N ALA A 7 -30.85 -20.51 -15.31
CA ALA A 7 -29.48 -20.47 -14.84
C ALA A 7 -29.21 -19.11 -14.19
N LEU A 8 -28.70 -19.13 -12.96
CA LEU A 8 -28.10 -17.99 -12.28
C LEU A 8 -26.97 -17.45 -13.17
N SER A 9 -27.29 -16.48 -14.03
CA SER A 9 -26.30 -15.63 -14.67
C SER A 9 -25.71 -14.74 -13.58
N VAL A 10 -24.65 -15.21 -12.92
CA VAL A 10 -23.73 -14.34 -12.20
C VAL A 10 -23.10 -13.47 -13.27
N GLU A 11 -23.60 -12.24 -13.44
CA GLU A 11 -22.88 -11.22 -14.18
C GLU A 11 -21.51 -11.10 -13.54
N LEU A 12 -20.48 -11.61 -14.23
CA LEU A 12 -19.10 -11.50 -13.79
C LEU A 12 -18.72 -10.03 -14.01
N GLU A 13 -19.06 -9.16 -13.04
CA GLU A 13 -18.60 -7.77 -13.05
C GLU A 13 -17.08 -7.79 -13.24
N SER A 14 -16.63 -7.29 -14.38
CA SER A 14 -15.22 -7.25 -14.74
C SER A 14 -14.55 -6.16 -13.91
N HIS A 15 -14.18 -6.50 -12.68
CA HIS A 15 -13.48 -5.63 -11.77
C HIS A 15 -12.06 -5.34 -12.28
N LYS A 16 -11.59 -4.09 -12.14
CA LYS A 16 -10.19 -3.75 -12.41
C LYS A 16 -9.25 -4.55 -11.50
N LEU A 17 -8.11 -4.98 -12.03
CA LEU A 17 -7.05 -5.61 -11.27
C LEU A 17 -6.53 -4.64 -10.20
N LEU A 18 -6.48 -5.09 -8.96
CA LEU A 18 -5.75 -4.40 -7.89
C LEU A 18 -4.34 -4.98 -7.79
N ILE A 19 -3.32 -4.13 -7.85
CA ILE A 19 -1.90 -4.50 -7.71
C ILE A 19 -1.41 -3.92 -6.40
N ILE A 20 -1.34 -4.77 -5.38
CA ILE A 20 -0.93 -4.35 -4.03
C ILE A 20 0.57 -4.60 -3.91
N VAL A 21 1.35 -3.54 -3.76
CA VAL A 21 2.81 -3.60 -3.62
C VAL A 21 3.17 -3.48 -2.15
N THR A 22 3.86 -4.48 -1.61
CA THR A 22 4.30 -4.51 -0.22
C THR A 22 5.81 -4.73 -0.14
N PRO A 23 6.59 -3.68 0.16
CA PRO A 23 7.98 -3.85 0.54
C PRO A 23 8.05 -4.50 1.94
N THR A 24 8.94 -5.45 2.13
CA THR A 24 9.14 -6.12 3.42
C THR A 24 10.60 -6.54 3.59
N TYR A 25 11.04 -6.71 4.83
CA TYR A 25 12.37 -7.20 5.17
C TYR A 25 12.30 -8.08 6.41
N VAL A 26 13.33 -8.90 6.63
CA VAL A 26 13.38 -9.82 7.75
C VAL A 26 13.46 -9.06 9.07
N GLN A 27 12.38 -9.11 9.85
CA GLN A 27 12.25 -8.46 11.15
C GLN A 27 11.34 -9.26 12.11
N PRO A 28 11.47 -9.07 13.43
CA PRO A 28 10.57 -9.57 14.48
C PRO A 28 9.10 -9.79 14.10
N PHE A 29 8.40 -8.74 13.69
CA PHE A 29 6.97 -8.78 13.42
C PHE A 29 6.62 -9.07 11.96
N GLN A 30 7.61 -9.38 11.11
CA GLN A 30 7.39 -9.55 9.67
C GLN A 30 6.30 -10.56 9.37
N ALA A 31 6.36 -11.77 9.94
CA ALA A 31 5.34 -12.76 9.64
C ALA A 31 3.97 -12.39 10.20
N TYR A 32 3.92 -11.72 11.36
CA TYR A 32 2.65 -11.23 11.90
C TYR A 32 2.00 -10.23 10.93
N HIS A 33 2.78 -9.25 10.47
CA HIS A 33 2.37 -8.23 9.51
C HIS A 33 1.93 -8.85 8.17
N LEU A 34 2.75 -9.72 7.58
CA LEU A 34 2.43 -10.37 6.31
C LEU A 34 1.22 -11.30 6.40
N ASN A 35 1.07 -12.09 7.48
CA ASN A 35 -0.12 -12.95 7.64
C ASN A 35 -1.38 -12.10 7.82
N ARG A 36 -1.32 -11.03 8.63
CA ARG A 36 -2.46 -10.12 8.82
C ARG A 36 -2.88 -9.47 7.50
N LEU A 37 -1.93 -8.92 6.76
CA LEU A 37 -2.20 -8.33 5.45
C LEU A 37 -2.74 -9.36 4.46
N ALA A 38 -2.14 -10.56 4.41
CA ALA A 38 -2.63 -11.66 3.57
C ALA A 38 -4.09 -12.03 3.88
N HIS A 39 -4.47 -12.11 5.16
CA HIS A 39 -5.85 -12.35 5.56
C HIS A 39 -6.79 -11.23 5.10
N THR A 40 -6.39 -9.96 5.20
CA THR A 40 -7.18 -8.85 4.65
C THR A 40 -7.34 -8.99 3.13
N LEU A 41 -6.24 -9.17 2.40
CA LEU A 41 -6.23 -9.26 0.93
C LEU A 41 -7.02 -10.46 0.41
N ARG A 42 -7.05 -11.58 1.15
CA ARG A 42 -7.85 -12.76 0.82
C ARG A 42 -9.36 -12.49 0.82
N ASN A 43 -9.82 -11.50 1.59
CA ASN A 43 -11.22 -11.12 1.62
C ASN A 43 -11.59 -10.07 0.57
N VAL A 44 -10.61 -9.57 -0.20
CA VAL A 44 -10.86 -8.65 -1.30
C VAL A 44 -11.30 -9.47 -2.53
N PRO A 45 -12.41 -9.12 -3.20
CA PRO A 45 -12.85 -9.83 -4.40
C PRO A 45 -11.75 -9.87 -5.48
N PRO A 46 -11.59 -10.94 -6.28
CA PRO A 46 -10.68 -10.93 -7.42
C PRO A 46 -11.18 -9.97 -8.52
N PRO A 47 -10.30 -9.48 -9.43
CA PRO A 47 -8.88 -9.81 -9.52
C PRO A 47 -7.99 -8.93 -8.62
N LEU A 48 -7.06 -9.58 -7.90
CA LEU A 48 -6.06 -8.95 -7.06
C LEU A 48 -4.71 -9.67 -7.21
N LEU A 49 -3.64 -8.91 -7.37
CA LEU A 49 -2.25 -9.37 -7.40
C LEU A 49 -1.46 -8.72 -6.28
N TRP A 50 -0.87 -9.55 -5.42
CA TRP A 50 0.01 -9.09 -4.34
C TRP A 50 1.48 -9.18 -4.76
N LEU A 51 2.11 -8.04 -5.00
CA LEU A 51 3.54 -7.94 -5.30
C LEU A 51 4.32 -7.71 -4.01
N VAL A 52 4.99 -8.75 -3.52
CA VAL A 52 5.80 -8.69 -2.31
C VAL A 52 7.26 -8.55 -2.70
N VAL A 53 7.89 -7.45 -2.27
CA VAL A 53 9.30 -7.16 -2.54
C VAL A 53 10.10 -7.33 -1.26
N GLU A 54 10.85 -8.43 -1.16
CA GLU A 54 11.67 -8.73 0.01
C GLU A 54 13.08 -8.17 -0.14
N THR A 55 13.56 -7.43 0.87
CA THR A 55 14.91 -6.86 0.86
C THR A 55 16.00 -7.90 1.19
N PHE A 56 17.17 -7.71 0.59
CA PHE A 56 18.41 -8.48 0.71
C PHE A 56 18.35 -9.87 0.08
N THR A 57 17.52 -10.75 0.64
CA THR A 57 17.51 -12.16 0.29
C THR A 57 16.11 -12.75 0.32
N ARG A 58 15.83 -13.66 -0.61
CA ARG A 58 14.61 -14.48 -0.57
C ARG A 58 14.66 -15.41 0.63
N SER A 59 13.82 -15.17 1.64
CA SER A 59 13.75 -16.06 2.80
C SER A 59 12.77 -17.22 2.56
N SER A 60 13.06 -18.37 3.16
CA SER A 60 12.18 -19.53 3.10
C SER A 60 10.88 -19.30 3.88
N GLU A 61 10.97 -18.47 4.91
CA GLU A 61 9.93 -18.07 5.83
C GLU A 61 8.90 -17.21 5.13
N THR A 62 9.33 -16.13 4.45
CA THR A 62 8.44 -15.30 3.62
C THR A 62 7.79 -16.12 2.53
N ALA A 63 8.56 -16.94 1.80
CA ALA A 63 8.02 -17.79 0.74
C ALA A 63 6.94 -18.78 1.26
N LYS A 64 7.12 -19.31 2.47
CA LYS A 64 6.14 -20.20 3.13
C LYS A 64 4.86 -19.45 3.51
N ILE A 65 4.97 -18.22 4.03
CA ILE A 65 3.82 -17.37 4.36
C ILE A 65 3.02 -17.05 3.09
N LEU A 66 3.69 -16.59 2.03
CA LEU A 66 3.03 -16.24 0.78
C LEU A 66 2.32 -17.44 0.14
N ARG A 67 2.97 -18.61 0.13
CA ARG A 67 2.36 -19.86 -0.37
C ARG A 67 1.12 -20.27 0.43
N GLY A 68 1.12 -20.03 1.74
CA GLY A 68 -0.01 -20.34 2.63
C GLY A 68 -1.13 -19.28 2.63
N SER A 69 -0.90 -18.11 2.01
CA SER A 69 -1.84 -16.97 2.07
C SER A 69 -3.17 -17.23 1.36
N GLY A 70 -3.17 -18.02 0.29
CA GLY A 70 -4.31 -18.15 -0.63
C GLY A 70 -4.58 -16.91 -1.49
N VAL A 71 -3.66 -15.93 -1.50
CA VAL A 71 -3.73 -14.72 -2.34
C VAL A 71 -2.83 -14.92 -3.55
N MET A 72 -3.24 -14.47 -4.74
CA MET A 72 -2.36 -14.48 -5.91
C MET A 72 -1.20 -13.51 -5.70
N TYR A 73 0.04 -13.99 -5.77
CA TYR A 73 1.21 -13.17 -5.45
C TYR A 73 2.36 -13.35 -6.45
N ARG A 74 3.25 -12.35 -6.51
CA ARG A 74 4.61 -12.50 -7.02
C ARG A 74 5.60 -12.07 -5.94
N HIS A 75 6.65 -12.86 -5.75
CA HIS A 75 7.69 -12.63 -4.75
C HIS A 75 8.98 -12.15 -5.42
N LEU A 76 9.20 -10.84 -5.35
CA LEU A 76 10.37 -10.15 -5.88
C LEU A 76 11.42 -9.97 -4.78
N VAL A 77 12.67 -9.75 -5.18
CA VAL A 77 13.80 -9.61 -4.26
C VAL A 77 14.62 -8.39 -4.62
N CYS A 78 14.84 -7.51 -3.65
CA CYS A 78 15.76 -6.39 -3.76
C CYS A 78 17.13 -6.78 -3.21
N LYS A 79 18.11 -7.05 -4.09
CA LYS A 79 19.45 -7.54 -3.71
C LYS A 79 20.46 -6.43 -3.35
N GLN A 80 20.06 -5.16 -3.39
CA GLN A 80 21.00 -4.04 -3.28
C GLN A 80 21.31 -3.71 -1.80
N ASN A 81 22.61 -3.67 -1.47
CA ASN A 81 23.15 -3.24 -0.18
C ASN A 81 23.25 -1.70 -0.14
N VAL A 82 22.13 -1.01 -0.28
CA VAL A 82 22.12 0.46 -0.22
C VAL A 82 21.39 0.87 1.05
N THR A 83 21.83 1.99 1.65
CA THR A 83 21.24 2.65 2.82
C THR A 83 19.73 2.97 2.67
N TYR A 84 19.19 2.89 1.45
CA TYR A 84 17.86 3.38 1.07
C TYR A 84 17.00 2.24 0.49
N ILE A 85 16.56 1.35 1.38
CA ILE A 85 15.89 0.08 1.05
C ILE A 85 14.50 0.25 0.43
N LYS A 86 13.74 1.28 0.87
CA LYS A 86 12.33 1.44 0.52
C LYS A 86 12.18 1.81 -0.96
N ASP A 87 12.90 2.82 -1.43
CA ASP A 87 12.83 3.29 -2.82
C ASP A 87 13.31 2.25 -3.82
N THR A 88 14.34 1.48 -3.47
CA THR A 88 14.82 0.42 -4.35
C THR A 88 13.77 -0.69 -4.49
N SER A 89 13.07 -1.02 -3.40
CA SER A 89 12.02 -2.03 -3.43
C SER A 89 10.79 -1.56 -4.22
N LEU A 90 10.43 -0.27 -4.09
CA LEU A 90 9.35 0.35 -4.86
C LEU A 90 9.70 0.42 -6.36
N ASN A 91 10.90 0.84 -6.71
CA ASN A 91 11.37 0.89 -8.10
C ASN A 91 11.39 -0.49 -8.75
N ILE A 92 11.83 -1.54 -8.04
CA ILE A 92 11.76 -2.92 -8.53
C ILE A 92 10.31 -3.32 -8.82
N ALA A 93 9.36 -2.95 -7.95
CA ALA A 93 7.95 -3.23 -8.20
C ALA A 93 7.44 -2.47 -9.43
N LEU A 94 7.75 -1.18 -9.57
CA LEU A 94 7.36 -0.37 -10.73
C LEU A 94 7.93 -0.92 -12.04
N SER A 95 9.25 -1.18 -12.10
CA SER A 95 9.87 -1.79 -13.28
C SER A 95 9.20 -3.10 -13.63
N HIS A 96 8.87 -3.92 -12.64
CA HIS A 96 8.20 -5.19 -12.88
C HIS A 96 6.77 -5.01 -13.43
N ILE A 97 6.02 -4.05 -12.90
CA ILE A 97 4.67 -3.70 -13.38
C ILE A 97 4.73 -3.19 -14.82
N GLU A 98 5.68 -2.31 -15.12
CA GLU A 98 5.88 -1.71 -16.44
C GLU A 98 6.34 -2.74 -17.49
N GLU A 99 7.35 -3.54 -17.16
CA GLU A 99 7.91 -4.58 -18.03
C GLU A 99 6.84 -5.60 -18.44
N HIS A 100 5.98 -6.00 -17.49
CA HIS A 100 4.94 -6.99 -17.73
C HIS A 100 3.59 -6.38 -18.13
N ARG A 101 3.51 -5.05 -18.27
CA ARG A 101 2.28 -4.30 -18.61
C ARG A 101 1.08 -4.73 -17.80
N LEU A 102 1.26 -4.79 -16.47
CA LEU A 102 0.19 -5.19 -15.56
C LEU A 102 -0.85 -4.06 -15.45
N ASP A 103 -1.90 -4.11 -16.27
CA ASP A 103 -2.97 -3.11 -16.31
C ASP A 103 -3.91 -3.24 -15.10
N GLY A 104 -3.91 -2.23 -14.23
CA GLY A 104 -4.65 -2.24 -12.97
C GLY A 104 -4.40 -1.00 -12.11
N ILE A 105 -4.97 -1.02 -10.91
CA ILE A 105 -4.78 0.02 -9.89
C ILE A 105 -3.69 -0.42 -8.92
N VAL A 106 -2.60 0.34 -8.87
CA VAL A 106 -1.43 0.10 -8.03
C VAL A 106 -1.59 0.83 -6.71
N HIS A 107 -1.39 0.14 -5.60
CA HIS A 107 -1.36 0.71 -4.25
C HIS A 107 -0.15 0.19 -3.47
N PHE A 108 0.57 1.09 -2.80
CA PHE A 108 1.67 0.74 -1.92
C PHE A 108 1.16 0.50 -0.50
N ALA A 109 1.11 -0.76 -0.10
CA ALA A 109 0.65 -1.17 1.21
C ALA A 109 1.84 -1.60 2.09
N ASP A 110 2.19 -0.79 3.09
CA ASP A 110 3.14 -1.16 4.13
C ASP A 110 2.65 -2.43 4.86
N ASP A 111 3.56 -3.37 5.17
CA ASP A 111 3.20 -4.63 5.83
C ASP A 111 2.57 -4.42 7.22
N ASN A 112 2.96 -3.34 7.92
CA ASN A 112 2.43 -2.95 9.21
C ASN A 112 1.13 -2.11 9.15
N GLY A 113 0.65 -1.76 7.96
CA GLY A 113 -0.60 -1.04 7.76
C GLY A 113 -1.84 -1.89 8.10
N ILE A 114 -2.90 -1.22 8.55
CA ILE A 114 -4.22 -1.80 8.79
C ILE A 114 -5.17 -1.21 7.76
N TYR A 115 -5.78 -2.07 6.95
CA TYR A 115 -6.58 -1.68 5.81
C TYR A 115 -8.02 -2.18 5.97
N SER A 116 -8.99 -1.28 5.79
CA SER A 116 -10.39 -1.65 5.63
C SER A 116 -10.59 -2.30 4.26
N ILE A 117 -11.40 -3.36 4.19
CA ILE A 117 -11.78 -4.01 2.92
C ILE A 117 -12.45 -3.00 1.97
N HIS A 118 -13.22 -2.06 2.53
CA HIS A 118 -13.92 -1.04 1.76
C HIS A 118 -12.98 -0.17 0.90
N LEU A 119 -11.73 0.05 1.35
CA LEU A 119 -10.74 0.79 0.57
C LEU A 119 -10.53 0.15 -0.81
N PHE A 120 -10.44 -1.18 -0.86
CA PHE A 120 -10.16 -1.90 -2.09
C PHE A 120 -11.29 -1.79 -3.10
N ASP A 121 -12.54 -1.71 -2.63
CA ASP A 121 -13.69 -1.44 -3.49
C ASP A 121 -13.65 -0.01 -4.05
N GLN A 122 -13.28 0.97 -3.22
CA GLN A 122 -13.11 2.36 -3.65
C GLN A 122 -11.97 2.51 -4.67
N MET A 123 -10.84 1.81 -4.46
CA MET A 123 -9.68 1.89 -5.35
C MET A 123 -10.01 1.47 -6.79
N ARG A 124 -10.95 0.55 -7.01
CA ARG A 124 -11.35 0.15 -8.37
C ARG A 124 -12.02 1.27 -9.17
N GLN A 125 -12.60 2.24 -8.49
CA GLN A 125 -13.23 3.39 -9.12
C GLN A 125 -12.19 4.42 -9.60
N ILE A 126 -10.92 4.28 -9.20
CA ILE A 126 -9.86 5.21 -9.59
C ILE A 126 -9.70 5.22 -11.11
N ARG A 127 -9.70 6.42 -11.67
CA ARG A 127 -9.45 6.69 -13.08
C ARG A 127 -7.96 6.83 -13.33
N ARG A 128 -7.31 7.71 -12.56
CA ARG A 128 -5.89 8.06 -12.73
C ARG A 128 -5.12 8.00 -11.42
N PHE A 129 -5.38 8.92 -10.50
CA PHE A 129 -4.77 8.98 -9.18
C PHE A 129 -5.88 9.15 -8.16
N GLY A 130 -5.91 8.30 -7.12
CA GLY A 130 -6.87 8.38 -6.04
C GLY A 130 -6.18 8.55 -4.69
N THR A 131 -6.80 9.30 -3.77
CA THR A 131 -6.27 9.55 -2.43
C THR A 131 -7.36 9.52 -1.35
N TRP A 132 -6.95 9.28 -0.11
CA TRP A 132 -7.82 9.16 1.07
C TRP A 132 -7.05 9.51 2.35
N PRO A 133 -7.76 9.82 3.46
CA PRO A 133 -7.11 10.07 4.73
C PRO A 133 -6.55 8.80 5.39
N VAL A 134 -5.42 8.96 6.07
CA VAL A 134 -4.73 7.94 6.84
C VAL A 134 -4.66 8.38 8.29
N ALA A 135 -5.04 7.48 9.20
CA ALA A 135 -4.82 7.69 10.63
C ALA A 135 -3.45 7.12 11.03
N ILE A 136 -2.63 7.95 11.65
CA ILE A 136 -1.32 7.56 12.17
C ILE A 136 -1.44 7.43 13.67
N VAL A 137 -1.17 6.24 14.18
CA VAL A 137 -1.20 5.94 15.61
C VAL A 137 0.24 5.97 16.12
N THR A 138 0.54 6.92 17.00
CA THR A 138 1.85 7.15 17.61
C THR A 138 1.81 7.03 19.14
N GLY A 139 2.99 6.82 19.73
CA GLY A 139 3.11 6.40 21.13
C GLY A 139 2.51 5.02 21.33
N THR A 140 2.45 4.54 22.58
CA THR A 140 1.84 3.24 22.94
C THR A 140 0.31 3.22 22.78
N GLY A 141 -0.20 3.64 21.61
CA GLY A 141 -1.62 3.78 21.28
C GLY A 141 -2.28 5.04 21.85
N LYS A 142 -1.52 6.01 22.35
CA LYS A 142 -2.05 7.17 23.09
C LYS A 142 -2.29 8.41 22.23
N GLN A 143 -1.69 8.50 21.05
CA GLN A 143 -1.83 9.64 20.16
C GLN A 143 -2.26 9.16 18.77
N VAL A 144 -3.29 9.79 18.22
CA VAL A 144 -3.78 9.55 16.87
C VAL A 144 -3.79 10.88 16.15
N SER A 145 -3.04 10.96 15.05
CA SER A 145 -3.10 12.08 14.12
C SER A 145 -3.69 11.62 12.79
N ILE A 146 -4.46 12.47 12.15
CA ILE A 146 -5.02 12.20 10.83
C ILE A 146 -4.24 13.04 9.82
N GLU A 147 -3.79 12.41 8.74
CA GLU A 147 -3.19 13.09 7.60
C GLU A 147 -3.96 12.70 6.34
N GLY A 148 -4.32 13.66 5.50
CA GLY A 148 -5.11 13.35 4.32
C GLY A 148 -5.71 14.53 3.57
N PRO A 149 -6.35 14.26 2.43
CA PRO A 149 -6.94 15.28 1.59
C PRO A 149 -8.23 15.84 2.21
N VAL A 150 -8.49 17.12 1.95
CA VAL A 150 -9.77 17.78 2.17
C VAL A 150 -10.43 17.91 0.80
N CYS A 151 -11.66 17.44 0.70
CA CYS A 151 -12.35 17.32 -0.58
C CYS A 151 -13.64 18.15 -0.63
N ASN A 152 -14.06 18.49 -1.85
CA ASN A 152 -15.41 18.92 -2.19
C ASN A 152 -15.98 17.97 -3.25
N GLY A 153 -16.84 17.05 -2.84
CA GLY A 153 -17.17 15.87 -3.63
C GLY A 153 -15.97 14.93 -3.78
N SER A 154 -15.57 14.64 -5.01
CA SER A 154 -14.35 13.87 -5.32
C SER A 154 -13.14 14.76 -5.63
N GLN A 155 -13.30 16.09 -5.64
CA GLN A 155 -12.23 17.01 -5.95
C GLN A 155 -11.42 17.33 -4.70
N VAL A 156 -10.10 17.13 -4.76
CA VAL A 156 -9.18 17.55 -3.69
C VAL A 156 -9.03 19.07 -3.72
N ILE A 157 -9.31 19.73 -2.59
CA ILE A 157 -9.24 21.20 -2.44
C ILE A 157 -8.18 21.63 -1.40
N GLY A 158 -7.58 20.69 -0.68
CA GLY A 158 -6.57 20.97 0.34
C GLY A 158 -6.15 19.71 1.09
N TRP A 159 -5.39 19.88 2.18
CA TRP A 159 -4.85 18.77 2.97
C TRP A 159 -4.85 19.10 4.48
N HIS A 160 -5.22 18.12 5.30
CA HIS A 160 -5.13 18.18 6.76
C HIS A 160 -3.81 17.57 7.22
N ARG A 161 -3.00 18.32 7.99
CA ARG A 161 -1.71 17.87 8.55
C ARG A 161 -1.45 18.45 9.95
N ASN A 162 -0.56 17.78 10.69
CA ASN A 162 0.06 18.34 11.89
C ASN A 162 1.09 19.41 11.49
N LEU A 163 1.01 20.60 12.10
CA LEU A 163 1.68 21.86 11.70
C LEU A 163 3.21 21.84 11.73
N SER A 164 3.85 20.74 12.13
CA SER A 164 5.31 20.67 12.34
C SER A 164 6.14 20.36 11.08
N LYS A 165 5.52 20.14 9.90
CA LYS A 165 6.24 19.78 8.65
C LYS A 165 5.70 20.53 7.42
N ILE A 166 5.74 21.86 7.45
CA ILE A 166 5.19 22.74 6.40
C ILE A 166 5.96 22.63 5.06
N SER A 167 7.18 22.08 5.04
CA SER A 167 8.11 22.17 3.91
C SER A 167 7.91 21.23 2.71
N ARG A 168 6.94 20.30 2.74
CA ARG A 168 6.78 19.32 1.65
C ARG A 168 5.96 19.85 0.47
N ARG A 169 6.44 19.59 -0.75
CA ARG A 169 5.72 19.92 -2.00
C ARG A 169 4.50 19.02 -2.23
N LEU A 170 4.58 17.74 -1.85
CA LEU A 170 3.45 16.81 -1.83
C LEU A 170 3.10 16.39 -0.40
N HIS A 171 1.80 16.27 -0.14
CA HIS A 171 1.21 15.95 1.16
C HIS A 171 0.84 14.48 1.29
N THR A 172 0.86 13.76 0.18
CA THR A 172 0.56 12.34 0.06
C THR A 172 1.70 11.46 0.62
N THR A 173 1.35 10.31 1.20
CA THR A 173 2.27 9.24 1.62
C THR A 173 2.01 7.98 0.80
N MET A 174 2.96 7.03 0.73
CA MET A 174 2.78 5.75 0.03
C MET A 174 1.45 5.04 0.36
N ALA A 175 1.01 5.10 1.62
CA ALA A 175 -0.21 4.46 2.09
C ALA A 175 -1.50 5.26 1.82
N SER A 176 -1.41 6.51 1.38
CA SER A 176 -2.54 7.43 1.20
C SER A 176 -2.93 7.67 -0.26
N PHE A 177 -2.38 6.89 -1.20
CA PHE A 177 -2.80 6.95 -2.60
C PHE A 177 -2.72 5.62 -3.33
N ALA A 178 -3.40 5.59 -4.47
CA ALA A 178 -3.26 4.56 -5.50
C ALA A 178 -3.38 5.19 -6.88
N PHE A 179 -2.89 4.51 -7.90
CA PHE A 179 -2.86 5.05 -9.25
C PHE A 179 -3.06 3.99 -10.32
N ASN A 180 -3.51 4.41 -11.49
CA ASN A 180 -3.68 3.56 -12.65
C ASN A 180 -2.31 3.26 -13.29
N SER A 181 -1.93 1.98 -13.40
CA SER A 181 -0.61 1.57 -13.88
C SER A 181 -0.31 2.02 -15.31
N THR A 182 -1.33 2.30 -16.13
CA THR A 182 -1.14 2.85 -17.48
C THR A 182 -0.35 4.15 -17.52
N VAL A 183 -0.32 4.91 -16.42
CA VAL A 183 0.52 6.12 -16.29
C VAL A 183 2.00 5.82 -16.52
N LEU A 184 2.48 4.62 -16.17
CA LEU A 184 3.89 4.24 -16.29
C LEU A 184 4.36 4.14 -17.74
N TRP A 185 3.46 3.85 -18.69
CA TRP A 185 3.85 3.59 -20.08
C TRP A 185 3.00 4.31 -21.15
N GLU A 186 1.93 4.98 -20.75
CA GLU A 186 1.13 5.88 -21.58
C GLU A 186 1.06 7.28 -20.94
N PRO A 187 2.19 7.93 -20.59
CA PRO A 187 2.16 9.22 -19.90
C PRO A 187 1.41 10.29 -20.73
N ASN A 188 1.56 10.24 -22.06
CA ASN A 188 0.93 11.18 -22.98
C ASN A 188 -0.60 11.06 -23.05
N ARG A 189 -1.17 9.91 -22.68
CA ARG A 189 -2.63 9.71 -22.59
C ARG A 189 -3.24 10.54 -21.46
N TRP A 190 -2.42 10.92 -20.48
CA TRP A 190 -2.85 11.59 -19.27
C TRP A 190 -2.33 13.02 -19.13
N LEU A 191 -1.60 13.54 -20.12
CA LEU A 191 -1.21 14.95 -20.15
C LEU A 191 -2.45 15.83 -20.32
N SER A 192 -2.62 16.80 -19.42
CA SER A 192 -3.55 17.90 -19.64
C SER A 192 -3.03 18.75 -20.80
N LEU A 193 -3.91 19.24 -21.67
CA LEU A 193 -3.58 20.01 -22.88
C LEU A 193 -2.82 21.33 -22.62
N ASN A 194 -2.58 21.69 -21.35
CA ASN A 194 -1.79 22.86 -20.93
C ASN A 194 -0.84 22.46 -19.79
N PRO A 195 0.41 22.05 -20.06
CA PRO A 195 1.42 21.99 -19.02
C PRO A 195 1.84 23.41 -18.68
N GLU A 196 1.47 23.89 -17.48
CA GLU A 196 2.16 25.04 -16.88
C GLU A 196 3.66 24.71 -16.81
N PRO A 197 4.56 25.70 -16.97
CA PRO A 197 5.99 25.45 -16.95
C PRO A 197 6.38 24.75 -15.65
N ARG A 198 7.10 23.63 -15.75
CA ARG A 198 7.75 22.95 -14.62
C ARG A 198 8.58 23.97 -13.86
N ARG A 199 8.05 24.50 -12.74
CA ARG A 199 8.78 25.41 -11.86
C ARG A 199 9.86 24.58 -11.15
N LYS A 200 11.05 24.53 -11.76
CA LYS A 200 12.27 24.05 -11.11
C LYS A 200 12.78 25.16 -10.19
N HIS A 201 12.24 25.35 -8.99
CA HIS A 201 12.91 26.24 -8.04
C HIS A 201 12.74 25.79 -6.58
N ASP A 202 13.89 25.87 -5.90
CA ASP A 202 14.24 25.79 -4.49
C ASP A 202 14.09 24.42 -3.81
N LEU A 203 15.17 23.63 -3.95
CA LEU A 203 15.52 22.51 -3.07
C LEU A 203 15.63 23.05 -1.64
N ILE A 204 14.55 22.93 -0.87
CA ILE A 204 14.60 23.11 0.57
C ILE A 204 14.94 21.73 1.16
N GLU A 205 16.11 21.67 1.79
CA GLU A 205 16.63 20.50 2.52
C GLU A 205 15.67 20.09 3.64
N GLU A 206 14.67 19.25 3.36
CA GLU A 206 14.02 18.33 4.32
C GLU A 206 12.90 17.45 3.71
N ASP A 207 12.81 17.33 2.38
CA ASP A 207 11.85 16.42 1.77
C ASP A 207 12.32 14.96 1.91
N SER A 208 11.54 14.21 2.69
CA SER A 208 11.68 12.75 2.84
C SER A 208 11.69 12.10 1.45
N GLU A 209 12.61 11.17 1.23
CA GLU A 209 12.86 10.50 -0.07
C GLU A 209 11.57 9.88 -0.69
N GLU A 210 10.65 9.40 0.16
CA GLU A 210 9.30 8.98 -0.25
C GLU A 210 8.52 10.03 -1.07
N THR A 211 8.71 11.32 -0.76
CA THR A 211 8.07 12.45 -1.43
C THR A 211 8.62 12.63 -2.84
N ALA A 212 9.94 12.46 -3.01
CA ALA A 212 10.61 12.57 -4.31
C ALA A 212 10.13 11.48 -5.29
N PHE A 213 9.88 10.26 -4.80
CA PHE A 213 9.28 9.19 -5.60
C PHE A 213 7.84 9.50 -6.04
N ILE A 214 7.02 10.07 -5.15
CA ILE A 214 5.65 10.47 -5.50
C ILE A 214 5.66 11.61 -6.53
N GLU A 215 6.58 12.55 -6.39
CA GLU A 215 6.76 13.67 -7.33
C GLU A 215 7.15 13.23 -8.74
N GLU A 216 7.77 12.05 -8.88
CA GLU A 216 8.04 11.46 -10.20
C GLU A 216 6.77 10.91 -10.85
N LEU A 217 5.76 10.49 -10.05
CA LEU A 217 4.53 9.89 -10.56
C LEU A 217 3.50 10.94 -11.01
N PHE A 218 3.38 12.07 -10.33
CA PHE A 218 2.46 13.15 -10.72
C PHE A 218 2.97 14.55 -10.37
N GLU A 219 2.57 15.52 -11.18
CA GLU A 219 3.07 16.90 -11.08
C GLU A 219 2.32 17.74 -10.04
N ASP A 220 1.03 17.46 -9.82
CA ASP A 220 0.13 18.25 -8.97
C ASP A 220 -0.96 17.37 -8.32
N GLU A 221 -1.18 17.54 -7.02
CA GLU A 221 -2.22 16.88 -6.23
C GLU A 221 -3.64 17.24 -6.70
N SER A 222 -3.80 18.34 -7.44
CA SER A 222 -5.07 18.67 -8.11
C SER A 222 -5.52 17.62 -9.13
N GLN A 223 -4.59 16.78 -9.61
CA GLN A 223 -4.87 15.66 -10.52
C GLN A 223 -5.45 14.44 -9.80
N MET A 224 -5.46 14.43 -8.46
CA MET A 224 -5.95 13.33 -7.65
C MET A 224 -7.44 13.45 -7.39
N GLU A 225 -8.12 12.31 -7.38
CA GLU A 225 -9.51 12.21 -6.95
C GLU A 225 -9.59 11.68 -5.51
N GLY A 226 -10.37 12.38 -4.70
CA GLY A 226 -10.67 12.01 -3.33
C GLY A 226 -11.63 10.84 -3.25
N LEU A 227 -11.26 9.78 -2.54
CA LEU A 227 -12.12 8.61 -2.35
C LEU A 227 -12.98 8.73 -1.09
N ALA A 228 -14.14 8.08 -1.15
CA ALA A 228 -15.06 7.83 -0.04
C ALA A 228 -15.57 9.08 0.71
N ASN A 229 -16.87 9.36 0.58
CA ASN A 229 -17.63 10.34 1.38
C ASN A 229 -16.91 11.68 1.57
N ASN A 230 -16.49 12.32 0.48
CA ASN A 230 -15.80 13.60 0.53
C ASN A 230 -14.50 13.59 1.37
N CYS A 231 -13.72 12.50 1.28
CA CYS A 231 -12.47 12.30 2.00
C CYS A 231 -12.61 12.31 3.53
N SER A 232 -13.81 12.00 4.04
CA SER A 232 -14.09 11.98 5.49
C SER A 232 -13.93 10.61 6.13
N LEU A 233 -13.83 9.54 5.33
CA LEU A 233 -13.74 8.17 5.84
C LEU A 233 -12.29 7.73 5.96
N ILE A 234 -11.89 7.40 7.19
CA ILE A 234 -10.59 6.77 7.48
C ILE A 234 -10.70 5.28 7.18
N MET A 235 -9.91 4.81 6.23
CA MET A 235 -9.89 3.41 5.80
C MET A 235 -8.52 2.75 5.97
N VAL A 236 -7.50 3.53 6.33
CA VAL A 236 -6.14 3.07 6.56
C VAL A 236 -5.64 3.61 7.90
N TRP A 237 -5.05 2.71 8.69
CA TRP A 237 -4.35 3.06 9.91
C TRP A 237 -2.90 2.59 9.83
N HIS A 238 -1.98 3.49 10.13
CA HIS A 238 -0.56 3.20 10.22
C HIS A 238 -0.16 3.11 11.70
N LEU A 239 0.19 1.91 12.16
CA LEU A 239 0.59 1.64 13.53
C LEU A 239 2.12 1.57 13.61
N ARG A 240 2.75 2.57 14.24
CA ARG A 240 4.18 2.52 14.55
C ARG A 240 4.43 1.79 15.86
N ALA A 241 4.29 0.47 15.82
CA ALA A 241 4.66 -0.40 16.94
C ALA A 241 6.06 -0.98 16.68
N GLU A 242 7.06 -0.49 17.42
CA GLU A 242 8.41 -1.05 17.39
C GLU A 242 8.56 -2.11 18.47
N ALA A 243 9.19 -3.25 18.15
CA ALA A 243 9.57 -4.25 19.15
C ALA A 243 10.77 -3.72 19.95
N SER A 244 10.65 -3.60 21.27
CA SER A 244 11.78 -3.21 22.11
C SER A 244 12.77 -4.36 22.38
N GLU A 245 12.39 -5.62 22.18
CA GLU A 245 13.26 -6.80 22.42
C GLU A 245 13.23 -7.86 21.32
N MET A 246 14.41 -8.33 20.91
CA MET A 246 14.66 -9.33 19.86
C MET A 246 14.65 -10.77 20.39
N ARG A 247 13.50 -11.28 20.85
CA ARG A 247 13.37 -12.72 21.17
C ARG A 247 12.24 -13.34 20.38
N TYR A 248 12.54 -13.73 19.14
CA TYR A 248 11.63 -14.48 18.28
C TYR A 248 12.14 -15.90 18.05
N PRO A 249 11.26 -16.91 18.12
CA PRO A 249 11.62 -18.28 17.81
C PRO A 249 11.94 -18.43 16.32
N LYS A 250 13.10 -19.00 15.99
CA LYS A 250 13.42 -19.39 14.61
C LYS A 250 12.36 -20.38 14.11
N GLY A 251 11.79 -20.10 12.93
CA GLY A 251 10.79 -20.96 12.31
C GLY A 251 9.44 -21.04 13.03
N TRP A 252 9.10 -20.10 13.93
CA TRP A 252 7.85 -20.11 14.71
C TRP A 252 7.69 -21.30 15.66
N LEU A 253 8.82 -21.92 16.05
CA LEU A 253 8.85 -23.04 16.98
C LEU A 253 9.36 -22.59 18.34
N MET A 254 8.54 -22.76 19.38
CA MET A 254 9.00 -22.66 20.76
C MET A 254 10.04 -23.76 21.01
N GLN A 255 11.32 -23.45 20.89
CA GLN A 255 12.41 -24.42 21.13
C GLN A 255 12.99 -24.32 22.54
N LYS A 256 12.63 -23.28 23.30
CA LYS A 256 13.12 -23.03 24.67
C LYS A 256 11.95 -22.82 25.61
N ASN A 257 12.14 -23.15 26.90
CA ASN A 257 11.15 -23.04 27.97
C ASN A 257 9.92 -23.95 27.83
N LEU A 258 10.00 -25.03 27.03
CA LEU A 258 8.94 -26.06 26.98
C LEU A 258 8.81 -26.82 28.33
N ASP A 259 9.88 -26.83 29.12
CA ASP A 259 9.94 -27.51 30.42
C ASP A 259 9.37 -26.65 31.56
N VAL A 260 9.07 -25.37 31.31
CA VAL A 260 8.47 -24.45 32.30
C VAL A 260 6.95 -24.60 32.24
N VAL A 261 6.45 -25.68 32.83
CA VAL A 261 5.02 -25.94 32.96
C VAL A 261 4.57 -25.44 34.33
N ILE A 262 3.83 -24.33 34.35
CA ILE A 262 3.10 -23.90 35.55
C ILE A 262 1.84 -24.77 35.63
N PRO A 263 1.63 -25.54 36.72
CA PRO A 263 0.43 -26.35 36.87
C PRO A 263 -0.82 -25.47 36.87
N LEU A 264 -1.88 -25.94 36.20
CA LEU A 264 -3.20 -25.30 36.30
C LEU A 264 -3.72 -25.49 37.73
N ALA A 265 -4.13 -24.39 38.37
CA ALA A 265 -4.78 -24.40 39.68
C ALA A 265 -6.23 -24.90 39.58
#